data_AF-A0A4Y9MFP3-F1
#
_entry.id   AF-A0A4Y9MFP3-F1
#
_cell.length_a   1.000
_cell.length_b   1.000
_cell.length_c   1.000
_cell.angle_alpha   90.00
_cell.angle_beta   90.00
_cell.angle_gamma   90.00
#
_symmetry.space_group_name_H-M   'P 1'
#
loop_
_entity.id
_entity.type
_entity.pdbx_description
1 polymer ?
#
loop_
_entity_poly.entity_id
_entity_poly.type
_entity_poly.pdbx_seq_one_letter_code
_entity_poly.pdbx_strand_id
1 'polypeptide(L)'
;MNVGEVAALAGVTVRTLHHYDRIGLLQPSGRTAAGYRQYSPADLDRLHQVLLYRELGFPLEEVATLLDDPSADPAEHLRRQHRLLRDRLERTSAMVAAVEKEMEARAMGISLTPEERFEVFGDWLPEEYAAEAEEKWGGTDAWAQSQQRTRAMSKDDWLRVKAESDDVEARFAAALRSGVPADSEQAMDLAEEHRQQISRNFYDCSPEMHAGLGRMYVEDERFTAYYERVAPGLAQYVSTAVQANAARHA
;
A
#
# COMPACT_ATOMS: atom_id res chain seq x y z
N MET A 1 2.68 -48.61 1.56
CA MET A 1 2.80 -47.97 2.89
C MET A 1 1.54 -48.20 3.70
N ASN A 2 1.65 -48.31 5.03
CA ASN A 2 0.48 -48.41 5.91
C ASN A 2 -0.18 -47.03 6.11
N VAL A 3 -1.43 -47.01 6.56
CA VAL A 3 -2.20 -45.76 6.71
C VAL A 3 -1.56 -44.72 7.65
N GLY A 4 -0.82 -45.17 8.69
CA GLY A 4 -0.14 -44.26 9.63
C GLY A 4 1.07 -43.58 8.99
N GLU A 5 1.86 -44.33 8.22
CA GLU A 5 2.99 -43.80 7.46
C GLU A 5 2.53 -42.79 6.40
N VAL A 6 1.44 -43.09 5.69
CA VAL A 6 0.88 -42.18 4.68
C VAL A 6 0.32 -40.90 5.31
N ALA A 7 -0.38 -41.04 6.44
CA ALA A 7 -0.90 -39.89 7.18
C ALA A 7 0.23 -38.94 7.62
N ALA A 8 1.31 -39.51 8.17
CA ALA A 8 2.48 -38.74 8.59
C ALA A 8 3.18 -38.06 7.39
N LEU A 9 3.38 -38.79 6.29
CA LEU A 9 4.04 -38.27 5.08
C LEU A 9 3.24 -37.12 4.45
N ALA A 10 1.93 -37.27 4.36
CA ALA A 10 1.05 -36.33 3.68
C ALA A 10 0.54 -35.19 4.59
N GLY A 11 0.94 -35.16 5.87
CA GLY A 11 0.52 -34.13 6.82
C GLY A 11 -0.99 -34.15 7.13
N VAL A 12 -1.66 -35.28 6.94
CA VAL A 12 -3.10 -35.43 7.19
C VAL A 12 -3.37 -36.44 8.29
N THR A 13 -4.53 -36.34 8.93
CA THR A 13 -4.91 -37.31 9.94
C THR A 13 -5.31 -38.65 9.31
N VAL A 14 -5.09 -39.76 10.03
CA VAL A 14 -5.63 -41.09 9.64
C VAL A 14 -7.15 -41.02 9.42
N ARG A 15 -7.86 -40.19 10.21
CA ARG A 15 -9.30 -39.94 10.04
C ARG A 15 -9.63 -39.32 8.69
N THR A 16 -8.79 -38.42 8.18
CA THR A 16 -8.92 -37.83 6.84
C THR A 16 -8.78 -38.88 5.75
N LEU A 17 -7.76 -39.74 5.84
CA LEU A 17 -7.58 -40.84 4.87
C LEU A 17 -8.75 -41.83 4.90
N HIS A 18 -9.26 -42.17 6.09
CA HIS A 18 -10.47 -42.99 6.21
C HIS A 18 -11.74 -42.31 5.67
N HIS A 19 -11.81 -40.98 5.75
CA HIS A 19 -12.89 -40.23 5.15
C HIS A 19 -12.81 -40.28 3.62
N TYR A 20 -11.63 -40.06 3.04
CA TYR A 20 -11.41 -40.13 1.59
C TYR A 20 -11.73 -41.52 1.03
N ASP A 21 -11.33 -42.59 1.73
CA ASP A 21 -11.71 -43.97 1.37
C ASP A 21 -13.23 -44.16 1.38
N ARG A 22 -13.92 -43.66 2.42
CA ARG A 22 -15.38 -43.79 2.56
C ARG A 22 -16.16 -43.11 1.43
N ILE A 23 -15.69 -41.95 0.97
CA ILE A 23 -16.33 -41.20 -0.12
C ILE A 23 -15.82 -41.60 -1.50
N GLY A 24 -14.93 -42.61 -1.59
CA GLY A 24 -14.35 -43.09 -2.85
C GLY A 24 -13.26 -42.19 -3.45
N LEU A 25 -12.90 -41.09 -2.77
CA LEU A 25 -11.92 -40.13 -3.28
C LEU A 25 -10.49 -40.69 -3.30
N LEU A 26 -10.13 -41.51 -2.32
CA LEU A 26 -8.84 -42.20 -2.27
C LEU A 26 -9.01 -43.56 -1.62
N GLN A 27 -8.89 -44.62 -2.40
CA GLN A 27 -9.04 -45.98 -1.92
C GLN A 27 -7.68 -46.67 -1.84
N PRO A 28 -7.39 -47.43 -0.77
CA PRO A 28 -6.14 -48.17 -0.67
C PRO A 28 -6.12 -49.29 -1.72
N SER A 29 -5.02 -49.39 -2.48
CA SER A 29 -4.79 -50.45 -3.46
C SER A 29 -4.77 -51.86 -2.84
N GLY A 30 -4.55 -51.99 -1.53
CA GLY A 30 -4.50 -53.30 -0.89
C GLY A 30 -4.74 -53.27 0.62
N ARG A 31 -4.71 -54.48 1.21
CA ARG A 31 -4.78 -54.69 2.65
C ARG A 31 -3.76 -55.75 3.07
N THR A 32 -3.19 -55.60 4.26
CA THR A 32 -2.33 -56.65 4.86
C THR A 32 -3.16 -57.89 5.21
N ALA A 33 -2.49 -59.01 5.49
CA ALA A 33 -3.13 -60.24 5.97
C ALA A 33 -3.95 -60.03 7.26
N ALA A 34 -3.61 -59.01 8.07
CA ALA A 34 -4.35 -58.62 9.27
C ALA A 34 -5.46 -57.58 9.01
N GLY A 35 -5.74 -57.22 7.74
CA GLY A 35 -6.82 -56.33 7.34
C GLY A 35 -6.49 -54.83 7.29
N TYR A 36 -5.25 -54.44 7.60
CA TYR A 36 -4.82 -53.03 7.59
C TYR A 36 -4.69 -52.48 6.18
N ARG A 37 -5.09 -51.23 5.95
CA ARG A 37 -4.99 -50.54 4.65
C ARG A 37 -3.54 -50.39 4.20
N GLN A 38 -3.29 -50.66 2.92
CA GLN A 38 -2.02 -50.46 2.26
C GLN A 38 -2.19 -49.61 1.01
N TYR A 39 -1.38 -48.57 0.91
CA TYR A 39 -1.35 -47.65 -0.21
C TYR A 39 -0.15 -47.93 -1.11
N SER A 40 -0.40 -48.00 -2.41
CA SER A 40 0.60 -48.11 -3.47
C SER A 40 1.17 -46.71 -3.84
N PRO A 41 2.27 -46.64 -4.61
CA PRO A 41 2.75 -45.37 -5.14
C PRO A 41 1.70 -44.58 -5.94
N ALA A 42 0.86 -45.27 -6.74
CA ALA A 42 -0.21 -44.62 -7.49
C ALA A 42 -1.27 -44.00 -6.57
N ASP A 43 -1.57 -44.63 -5.44
CA ASP A 43 -2.47 -44.04 -4.43
C ASP A 43 -1.85 -42.77 -3.82
N LEU A 44 -0.52 -42.72 -3.67
CA LEU A 44 0.17 -41.53 -3.16
C LEU A 44 0.15 -40.38 -4.17
N ASP A 45 0.32 -40.67 -5.46
CA ASP A 45 0.19 -39.66 -6.51
C ASP A 45 -1.22 -39.06 -6.54
N ARG A 46 -2.25 -39.93 -6.44
CA ARG A 46 -3.64 -39.48 -6.32
C ARG A 46 -3.87 -38.66 -5.06
N LEU A 47 -3.34 -39.10 -3.91
CA LEU A 47 -3.44 -38.34 -2.66
C LEU A 47 -2.81 -36.95 -2.79
N HIS A 48 -1.65 -36.85 -3.43
CA HIS A 48 -0.98 -35.56 -3.67
C HIS A 48 -1.87 -34.61 -4.48
N GLN A 49 -2.48 -35.10 -5.57
CA GLN A 49 -3.41 -34.32 -6.38
C GLN A 49 -4.64 -33.86 -5.56
N VAL A 50 -5.22 -34.75 -4.76
CA VAL A 50 -6.36 -34.42 -3.88
C VAL A 50 -6.01 -33.28 -2.91
N LEU A 51 -4.82 -33.33 -2.30
CA LEU A 51 -4.37 -32.31 -1.36
C LEU A 51 -4.13 -30.97 -2.04
N LEU A 52 -3.54 -30.96 -3.24
CA LEU A 52 -3.35 -29.75 -4.02
C LEU A 52 -4.70 -29.07 -4.32
N TYR A 53 -5.70 -29.83 -4.77
CA TYR A 53 -7.03 -29.27 -5.00
C TYR A 53 -7.72 -28.74 -3.75
N ARG A 54 -7.55 -29.44 -2.64
CA ARG A 54 -8.05 -28.98 -1.33
C ARG A 54 -7.42 -27.66 -0.91
N GLU A 55 -6.12 -27.49 -1.11
CA GLU A 55 -5.41 -26.24 -0.82
C GLU A 55 -5.87 -25.08 -1.71
N LEU A 56 -6.23 -25.38 -2.96
CA LEU A 56 -6.85 -24.45 -3.89
C LEU A 56 -8.32 -24.11 -3.54
N GLY A 57 -8.90 -24.73 -2.51
CA GLY A 57 -10.24 -24.43 -2.01
C GLY A 57 -11.37 -25.24 -2.64
N PHE A 58 -11.07 -26.29 -3.41
CA PHE A 58 -12.10 -27.10 -4.06
C PHE A 58 -12.88 -27.99 -3.08
N PRO A 59 -14.21 -28.13 -3.23
CA PRO A 59 -14.99 -29.14 -2.52
C PRO A 59 -14.56 -30.55 -2.96
N LEU A 60 -14.53 -31.52 -2.03
CA LEU A 60 -14.03 -32.87 -2.28
C LEU A 60 -14.78 -33.59 -3.42
N GLU A 61 -16.06 -33.27 -3.61
CA GLU A 61 -16.91 -33.82 -4.68
C GLU A 61 -16.45 -33.37 -6.08
N GLU A 62 -16.05 -32.10 -6.21
CA GLU A 62 -15.45 -31.60 -7.45
C GLU A 62 -14.08 -32.22 -7.69
N VAL A 63 -13.28 -32.44 -6.62
CA VAL A 63 -11.98 -33.11 -6.74
C VAL A 63 -12.14 -34.53 -7.28
N ALA A 64 -13.09 -35.31 -6.73
CA ALA A 64 -13.38 -36.66 -7.24
C ALA A 64 -13.74 -36.61 -8.72
N THR A 65 -14.68 -35.75 -9.11
CA THR A 65 -15.13 -35.60 -10.49
C THR A 65 -13.98 -35.26 -11.44
N LEU A 66 -13.08 -34.37 -11.03
CA LEU A 66 -11.95 -33.93 -11.85
C LEU A 66 -10.85 -34.98 -11.98
N LEU A 67 -10.64 -35.82 -10.97
CA LEU A 67 -9.62 -36.87 -10.98
C LEU A 67 -10.11 -38.18 -11.61
N ASP A 68 -11.42 -38.40 -11.62
CA ASP A 68 -12.05 -39.61 -12.14
C ASP A 68 -12.55 -39.46 -13.59
N ASP A 69 -12.45 -38.26 -14.19
CA ASP A 69 -12.81 -38.02 -15.58
C ASP A 69 -11.74 -38.61 -16.54
N PRO A 70 -12.04 -39.71 -17.24
CA PRO A 70 -11.08 -40.36 -18.14
C PRO A 70 -10.89 -39.59 -19.46
N SER A 71 -11.72 -38.57 -19.73
CA SER A 71 -11.64 -37.70 -20.89
C SER A 71 -10.92 -36.39 -20.62
N ALA A 72 -10.61 -36.09 -19.35
CA ALA A 72 -9.90 -34.89 -18.97
C ALA A 72 -8.43 -34.96 -19.39
N ASP A 73 -8.01 -34.02 -20.23
CA ASP A 73 -6.60 -33.82 -20.55
C ASP A 73 -5.86 -33.33 -19.28
N PRO A 74 -4.84 -34.07 -18.78
CA PRO A 74 -4.03 -33.64 -17.64
C PRO A 74 -3.44 -32.22 -17.82
N ALA A 75 -3.17 -31.79 -19.05
CA ALA A 75 -2.69 -30.45 -19.33
C ALA A 75 -3.78 -29.38 -19.15
N GLU A 76 -5.04 -29.64 -19.55
CA GLU A 76 -6.17 -28.73 -19.31
C GLU A 76 -6.45 -28.55 -17.81
N HIS A 77 -6.29 -29.63 -17.06
CA HIS A 77 -6.45 -29.63 -15.61
C HIS A 77 -5.40 -28.73 -14.92
N LEU A 78 -4.13 -28.86 -15.29
CA LEU A 78 -3.04 -27.97 -14.83
C LEU A 78 -3.27 -26.51 -15.26
N ARG A 79 -3.74 -26.26 -16.49
CA ARG A 79 -4.09 -24.89 -16.95
C ARG A 79 -5.21 -24.28 -16.11
N ARG A 80 -6.23 -25.07 -15.75
CA ARG A 80 -7.32 -24.63 -14.88
C ARG A 80 -6.82 -24.29 -13.47
N GLN A 81 -5.95 -25.11 -12.88
CA GLN A 81 -5.31 -24.80 -11.60
C GLN A 81 -4.51 -23.50 -11.67
N HIS A 82 -3.69 -23.35 -12.69
CA HIS A 82 -2.87 -22.16 -12.89
C HIS A 82 -3.72 -20.88 -12.98
N ARG A 83 -4.84 -20.91 -13.72
CA ARG A 83 -5.78 -19.76 -13.80
C ARG A 83 -6.33 -19.39 -12.43
N LEU A 84 -6.79 -20.37 -11.65
CA LEU A 84 -7.38 -20.09 -10.34
C LEU A 84 -6.38 -19.56 -9.32
N LEU A 85 -5.14 -20.06 -9.36
CA LEU A 85 -4.04 -19.52 -8.58
C LEU A 85 -3.75 -18.07 -8.95
N ARG A 86 -3.72 -17.73 -10.25
CA ARG A 86 -3.54 -16.35 -10.70
C ARG A 86 -4.68 -15.44 -10.24
N ASP A 87 -5.93 -15.84 -10.40
CA ASP A 87 -7.08 -15.05 -9.94
C ASP A 87 -7.02 -14.80 -8.42
N ARG A 88 -6.60 -15.80 -7.65
CA ARG A 88 -6.42 -15.66 -6.19
C ARG A 88 -5.27 -14.71 -5.86
N LEU A 89 -4.15 -14.80 -6.59
CA LEU A 89 -3.03 -13.88 -6.43
C LEU A 89 -3.46 -12.44 -6.68
N GLU A 90 -4.15 -12.18 -7.80
CA GLU A 90 -4.63 -10.84 -8.15
C GLU A 90 -5.56 -10.26 -7.08
N ARG A 91 -6.54 -11.05 -6.60
CA ARG A 91 -7.42 -10.61 -5.50
C ARG A 91 -6.65 -10.34 -4.21
N THR A 92 -5.69 -11.20 -3.88
CA THR A 92 -4.88 -11.05 -2.67
C THR A 92 -4.01 -9.81 -2.73
N SER A 93 -3.35 -9.57 -3.87
CA SER A 93 -2.58 -8.35 -4.11
C SER A 93 -3.45 -7.09 -4.02
N ALA A 94 -4.67 -7.12 -4.56
CA ALA A 94 -5.60 -5.99 -4.44
C ALA A 94 -6.01 -5.73 -2.98
N MET A 95 -6.23 -6.78 -2.18
CA MET A 95 -6.51 -6.62 -0.74
C MET A 95 -5.31 -6.07 0.03
N VAL A 96 -4.09 -6.52 -0.29
CA VAL A 96 -2.86 -5.99 0.31
C VAL A 96 -2.73 -4.50 0.02
N ALA A 97 -2.86 -4.10 -1.24
CA ALA A 97 -2.79 -2.69 -1.64
C ALA A 97 -3.86 -1.82 -0.93
N ALA A 98 -5.07 -2.35 -0.74
CA ALA A 98 -6.12 -1.62 -0.01
C ALA A 98 -5.77 -1.44 1.48
N VAL A 99 -5.16 -2.45 2.11
CA VAL A 99 -4.72 -2.36 3.51
C VAL A 99 -3.54 -1.40 3.65
N GLU A 100 -2.58 -1.41 2.72
CA GLU A 100 -1.45 -0.48 2.67
C GLU A 100 -1.96 0.96 2.59
N LYS A 101 -2.90 1.25 1.69
CA LYS A 101 -3.54 2.57 1.57
C LYS A 101 -4.21 3.04 2.86
N GLU A 102 -4.92 2.15 3.55
CA GLU A 102 -5.54 2.45 4.85
C GLU A 102 -4.51 2.67 5.97
N MET A 103 -3.40 1.92 5.96
CA MET A 103 -2.29 2.12 6.89
C MET A 103 -1.63 3.48 6.67
N GLU A 104 -1.38 3.87 5.42
CA GLU A 104 -0.82 5.17 5.03
C GLU A 104 -1.73 6.33 5.45
N ALA A 105 -3.04 6.23 5.20
CA ALA A 105 -4.01 7.23 5.62
C ALA A 105 -3.99 7.45 7.14
N ARG A 106 -3.89 6.37 7.92
CA ARG A 106 -3.77 6.44 9.39
C ARG A 106 -2.40 6.92 9.85
N ALA A 107 -1.34 6.56 9.13
CA ALA A 107 0.03 6.99 9.39
C ALA A 107 0.22 8.49 9.20
N MET A 108 -0.60 9.16 8.38
CA MET A 108 -0.57 10.63 8.22
C MET A 108 -1.43 11.40 9.24
N GLY A 109 -2.10 10.69 10.17
CA GLY A 109 -2.95 11.32 11.18
C GLY A 109 -4.23 11.96 10.63
N ILE A 110 -4.57 11.74 9.35
CA ILE A 110 -5.72 12.36 8.70
C ILE A 110 -7.00 11.60 9.12
N SER A 111 -7.83 12.23 9.93
CA SER A 111 -9.12 11.65 10.40
C SER A 111 -10.29 12.00 9.45
N LEU A 112 -10.06 11.93 8.13
CA LEU A 112 -11.08 12.20 7.11
C LEU A 112 -11.56 10.91 6.45
N THR A 113 -12.85 10.86 6.09
CA THR A 113 -13.40 9.80 5.25
C THR A 113 -12.83 9.85 3.83
N PRO A 114 -12.84 8.75 3.05
CA PRO A 114 -12.35 8.75 1.67
C PRO A 114 -12.98 9.86 0.79
N GLU A 115 -14.28 10.11 0.94
CA GLU A 115 -15.00 11.16 0.22
C GLU A 115 -14.50 12.56 0.62
N GLU A 116 -14.34 12.82 1.92
CA GLU A 116 -13.81 14.11 2.40
C GLU A 116 -12.36 14.33 1.99
N ARG A 117 -11.53 13.27 1.92
CA ARG A 117 -10.17 13.36 1.40
C ARG A 117 -10.17 13.79 -0.06
N PHE A 118 -11.04 13.22 -0.88
CA PHE A 118 -11.16 13.62 -2.28
C PHE A 118 -11.64 15.07 -2.42
N GLU A 119 -12.59 15.52 -1.59
CA GLU A 119 -13.03 16.92 -1.59
C GLU A 119 -11.94 17.90 -1.15
N VAL A 120 -11.12 17.53 -0.16
CA VAL A 120 -10.06 18.39 0.39
C VAL A 120 -8.83 18.39 -0.50
N PHE A 121 -8.34 17.22 -0.91
CA PHE A 121 -7.03 17.09 -1.56
C PHE A 121 -7.12 16.81 -3.07
N GLY A 122 -8.31 16.48 -3.60
CA GLY A 122 -8.53 16.21 -5.02
C GLY A 122 -7.72 15.02 -5.52
N ASP A 123 -7.01 15.21 -6.64
CA ASP A 123 -6.12 14.19 -7.24
C ASP A 123 -4.78 14.06 -6.51
N TRP A 124 -4.46 14.96 -5.56
CA TRP A 124 -3.23 14.89 -4.77
C TRP A 124 -3.53 14.16 -3.46
N LEU A 125 -3.22 12.87 -3.37
CA LEU A 125 -3.49 12.10 -2.15
C LEU A 125 -2.24 12.09 -1.24
N PRO A 126 -2.31 12.58 0.00
CA PRO A 126 -1.20 12.55 0.96
C PRO A 126 -0.66 11.13 1.24
N GLU A 127 -1.46 10.10 0.94
CA GLU A 127 -1.16 8.68 1.13
C GLU A 127 0.08 8.24 0.32
N GLU A 128 0.27 8.75 -0.90
CA GLU A 128 1.40 8.37 -1.77
C GLU A 128 2.79 8.72 -1.21
N TYR A 129 2.83 9.56 -0.17
CA TYR A 129 4.06 10.08 0.44
C TYR A 129 4.22 9.68 1.90
N ALA A 130 3.22 9.02 2.50
CA ALA A 130 3.16 8.73 3.92
C ALA A 130 4.30 7.81 4.39
N ALA A 131 4.50 6.69 3.70
CA ALA A 131 5.50 5.69 4.04
C ALA A 131 6.94 6.23 3.88
N GLU A 132 7.20 6.96 2.80
CA GLU A 132 8.50 7.60 2.56
C GLU A 132 8.78 8.69 3.60
N ALA A 133 7.76 9.47 3.97
CA ALA A 133 7.90 10.50 4.98
C ALA A 133 8.11 9.90 6.38
N GLU A 134 7.45 8.79 6.72
CA GLU A 134 7.70 8.06 7.97
C GLU A 134 9.10 7.45 8.01
N GLU A 135 9.59 6.88 6.91
CA GLU A 135 10.96 6.34 6.85
C GLU A 135 12.01 7.45 7.05
N LYS A 136 11.84 8.59 6.39
CA LYS A 136 12.81 9.70 6.44
C LYS A 136 12.70 10.54 7.71
N TRP A 137 11.50 10.74 8.23
CA TRP A 137 11.21 11.73 9.28
C TRP A 137 10.52 11.16 10.51
N GLY A 138 10.12 9.88 10.51
CA GLY A 138 9.32 9.26 11.57
C GLY A 138 9.95 9.31 12.96
N GLY A 139 11.28 9.41 13.04
CA GLY A 139 12.04 9.55 14.28
C GLY A 139 12.21 11.00 14.78
N THR A 140 11.61 12.00 14.13
CA THR A 140 11.79 13.41 14.46
C THR A 140 10.65 13.96 15.32
N ASP A 141 10.94 14.96 16.17
CA ASP A 141 9.91 15.67 16.93
C ASP A 141 8.91 16.39 16.01
N ALA A 142 9.38 16.87 14.86
CA ALA A 142 8.52 17.50 13.84
C ALA A 142 7.45 16.52 13.32
N TRP A 143 7.81 15.26 13.08
CA TRP A 143 6.85 14.23 12.70
C TRP A 143 5.82 13.96 13.80
N ALA A 144 6.27 13.82 15.05
CA ALA A 144 5.36 13.61 16.17
C ALA A 144 4.38 14.79 16.37
N GLN A 145 4.85 16.03 16.22
CA GLN A 145 4.01 17.23 16.27
C GLN A 145 3.00 17.26 15.11
N SER A 146 3.44 16.97 13.88
CA SER A 146 2.57 16.90 12.71
C SER A 146 1.42 15.93 12.95
N GLN A 147 1.75 14.72 13.37
CA GLN A 147 0.78 13.67 13.70
C GLN A 147 -0.21 14.11 14.79
N GLN A 148 0.25 14.82 15.81
CA GLN A 148 -0.63 15.30 16.88
C GLN A 148 -1.60 16.38 16.38
N ARG A 149 -1.11 17.34 15.59
CA ARG A 149 -1.90 18.47 15.11
C ARG A 149 -2.90 18.03 14.04
N THR A 150 -2.46 17.25 13.06
CA THR A 150 -3.33 16.78 11.95
C THR A 150 -4.45 15.86 12.43
N ARG A 151 -4.21 15.04 13.47
CA ARG A 151 -5.24 14.21 14.09
C ARG A 151 -6.38 15.00 14.72
N ALA A 152 -6.12 16.23 15.17
CA ALA A 152 -7.13 17.10 15.75
C ALA A 152 -7.87 17.95 14.70
N MET A 153 -7.42 17.96 13.44
CA MET A 153 -8.01 18.79 12.39
C MET A 153 -9.33 18.20 11.87
N SER A 154 -10.36 19.04 11.86
CA SER A 154 -11.62 18.75 11.20
C SER A 154 -11.51 18.96 9.68
N LYS A 155 -12.54 18.54 8.93
CA LYS A 155 -12.67 18.84 7.50
C LYS A 155 -12.57 20.34 7.21
N ASP A 156 -13.24 21.17 8.01
CA ASP A 156 -13.23 22.62 7.84
C ASP A 156 -11.84 23.21 8.10
N ASP A 157 -11.08 22.65 9.07
CA ASP A 157 -9.69 23.04 9.30
C ASP A 157 -8.81 22.71 8.09
N TRP A 158 -9.00 21.53 7.49
CA TRP A 158 -8.27 21.12 6.29
C TRP A 158 -8.60 22.01 5.08
N LEU A 159 -9.88 22.35 4.89
CA LEU A 159 -10.29 23.29 3.83
C LEU A 159 -9.70 24.69 4.04
N ARG A 160 -9.66 25.17 5.28
CA ARG A 160 -8.99 26.44 5.61
C ARG A 160 -7.50 26.38 5.30
N VAL A 161 -6.80 25.34 5.76
CA VAL A 161 -5.35 25.20 5.53
C VAL A 161 -5.05 25.13 4.03
N LYS A 162 -5.85 24.40 3.27
CA LYS A 162 -5.74 24.37 1.82
C LYS A 162 -5.93 25.75 1.20
N ALA A 163 -6.98 26.48 1.57
CA ALA A 163 -7.24 27.81 1.03
C ALA A 163 -6.10 28.79 1.35
N GLU A 164 -5.53 28.73 2.55
CA GLU A 164 -4.35 29.50 2.94
C GLU A 164 -3.13 29.15 2.07
N SER A 165 -2.88 27.86 1.83
CA SER A 165 -1.77 27.40 0.98
C SER A 165 -1.93 27.84 -0.47
N ASP A 166 -3.13 27.65 -1.03
CA ASP A 166 -3.44 28.02 -2.41
C ASP A 166 -3.29 29.54 -2.63
N ASP A 167 -3.65 30.38 -1.64
CA ASP A 167 -3.44 31.84 -1.69
C ASP A 167 -1.95 32.23 -1.67
N VAL A 168 -1.17 31.64 -0.77
CA VAL A 168 0.28 31.86 -0.69
C VAL A 168 0.96 31.48 -2.01
N GLU A 169 0.63 30.30 -2.56
CA GLU A 169 1.17 29.84 -3.84
C GLU A 169 0.76 30.73 -5.02
N ALA A 170 -0.51 31.18 -5.06
CA ALA A 170 -0.97 32.10 -6.09
C ALA A 170 -0.21 33.43 -6.07
N ARG A 171 0.12 33.95 -4.88
CA ARG A 171 0.91 35.18 -4.70
C ARG A 171 2.38 34.99 -5.09
N PHE A 172 2.99 33.85 -4.77
CA PHE A 172 4.30 33.49 -5.31
C PHE A 172 4.31 33.47 -6.83
N ALA A 173 3.32 32.80 -7.43
CA ALA A 173 3.18 32.71 -8.87
C ALA A 173 2.95 34.09 -9.52
N ALA A 174 2.21 34.98 -8.86
CA ALA A 174 2.00 36.35 -9.32
C ALA A 174 3.30 37.18 -9.26
N ALA A 175 4.08 37.05 -8.18
CA ALA A 175 5.38 37.71 -8.04
C ALA A 175 6.36 37.25 -9.14
N LEU A 176 6.45 35.93 -9.37
CA LEU A 176 7.25 35.36 -10.45
C LEU A 176 6.84 35.89 -11.83
N ARG A 177 5.54 35.86 -12.16
CA ARG A 177 5.04 36.37 -13.46
C ARG A 177 5.28 37.87 -13.65
N SER A 178 5.37 38.62 -12.56
CA SER A 178 5.65 40.06 -12.59
C SER A 178 7.15 40.37 -12.66
N GLY A 179 8.02 39.35 -12.66
CA GLY A 179 9.47 39.51 -12.72
C GLY A 179 10.09 40.01 -11.42
N VAL A 180 9.41 39.88 -10.29
CA VAL A 180 9.97 40.18 -8.97
C VAL A 180 11.13 39.22 -8.71
N PRO A 181 12.30 39.69 -8.21
CA PRO A 181 13.38 38.79 -7.84
C PRO A 181 13.00 37.86 -6.68
N ALA A 182 13.39 36.59 -6.76
CA ALA A 182 13.06 35.58 -5.75
C ALA A 182 13.71 35.84 -4.38
N ASP A 183 14.78 36.64 -4.33
CA ASP A 183 15.48 37.07 -3.12
C ASP A 183 15.07 38.47 -2.64
N SER A 184 14.01 39.05 -3.23
CA SER A 184 13.47 40.35 -2.80
C SER A 184 12.77 40.28 -1.45
N GLU A 185 12.61 41.43 -0.78
CA GLU A 185 11.83 41.52 0.47
C GLU A 185 10.42 40.95 0.30
N GLN A 186 9.74 41.27 -0.81
CA GLN A 186 8.41 40.75 -1.10
C GLN A 186 8.38 39.21 -1.17
N ALA A 187 9.36 38.59 -1.83
CA ALA A 187 9.44 37.14 -1.95
C ALA A 187 9.81 36.47 -0.62
N MET A 188 10.70 37.09 0.16
CA MET A 188 11.06 36.61 1.50
C MET A 188 9.90 36.72 2.49
N ASP A 189 9.08 37.77 2.40
CA ASP A 189 7.89 37.92 3.25
C ASP A 189 6.83 36.85 2.93
N LEU A 190 6.63 36.52 1.65
CA LEU A 190 5.78 35.39 1.25
C LEU A 190 6.35 34.05 1.76
N ALA A 191 7.68 33.88 1.72
CA ALA A 191 8.33 32.70 2.27
C ALA A 191 8.16 32.61 3.78
N GLU A 192 8.22 33.74 4.48
CA GLU A 192 8.00 33.76 5.93
C GLU A 192 6.55 33.44 6.29
N GLU A 193 5.58 33.95 5.52
CA GLU A 193 4.17 33.59 5.70
C GLU A 193 3.94 32.09 5.46
N HIS A 194 4.53 31.54 4.39
CA HIS A 194 4.50 30.11 4.10
C HIS A 194 5.09 29.28 5.26
N ARG A 195 6.24 29.70 5.81
CA ARG A 195 6.86 29.06 6.97
C ARG A 195 5.96 29.09 8.20
N GLN A 196 5.35 30.23 8.47
CA GLN A 196 4.46 30.40 9.62
C GLN A 196 3.19 29.57 9.49
N GLN A 197 2.67 29.42 8.27
CA GLN A 197 1.53 28.55 7.99
C GLN A 197 1.88 27.08 8.29
N ILE A 198 3.03 26.60 7.81
CA ILE A 198 3.53 25.25 8.15
C ILE A 198 3.71 25.13 9.67
N SER A 199 4.32 26.15 10.28
CA SER A 199 4.60 26.20 11.71
C SER A 199 3.35 26.16 12.57
N ARG A 200 2.24 26.72 12.09
CA ARG A 200 0.96 26.74 12.81
C ARG A 200 0.23 25.42 12.70
N ASN A 201 0.20 24.85 11.50
CA ASN A 201 -0.69 23.75 11.19
C ASN A 201 -0.07 22.36 11.40
N PHE A 202 1.24 22.20 11.18
CA PHE A 202 1.88 20.88 11.17
C PHE A 202 2.91 20.73 12.29
N TYR A 203 3.99 21.49 12.28
CA TYR A 203 5.08 21.36 13.26
C TYR A 203 5.91 22.62 13.31
N ASP A 204 6.61 22.86 14.41
CA ASP A 204 7.45 24.05 14.58
C ASP A 204 8.59 24.08 13.53
N CYS A 205 8.38 24.81 12.44
CA CYS A 205 9.26 24.82 11.28
C CYS A 205 10.27 25.96 11.41
N SER A 206 11.51 25.65 11.80
CA SER A 206 12.57 26.66 11.85
C SER A 206 12.93 27.15 10.44
N PRO A 207 13.57 28.33 10.31
CA PRO A 207 14.04 28.81 9.00
C PRO A 207 14.94 27.81 8.27
N GLU A 208 15.78 27.06 8.99
CA GLU A 208 16.65 26.02 8.42
C GLU A 208 15.85 24.81 7.92
N MET A 209 14.83 24.38 8.67
CA MET A 209 13.92 23.32 8.23
C MET A 209 13.19 23.73 6.96
N HIS A 210 12.70 24.97 6.91
CA HIS A 210 12.02 25.50 5.74
C HIS A 210 12.94 25.56 4.52
N ALA A 211 14.19 25.99 4.68
CA ALA A 211 15.22 25.90 3.64
C ALA A 211 15.47 24.47 3.16
N GLY A 212 15.38 23.48 4.06
CA GLY A 212 15.38 22.06 3.71
C GLY A 212 14.23 21.67 2.78
N LEU A 213 13.00 22.07 3.12
CA LEU A 213 11.82 21.84 2.28
C LEU A 213 11.98 22.51 0.90
N GLY A 214 12.46 23.76 0.88
CA GLY A 214 12.69 24.51 -0.36
C GLY A 214 13.65 23.80 -1.32
N ARG A 215 14.71 23.13 -0.83
CA ARG A 215 15.59 22.31 -1.68
C ARG A 215 14.87 21.09 -2.23
N MET A 216 14.12 20.39 -1.37
CA MET A 216 13.36 19.20 -1.76
C MET A 216 12.33 19.50 -2.85
N TYR A 217 11.71 20.68 -2.87
CA TYR A 217 10.77 21.07 -3.93
C TYR A 217 11.37 21.08 -5.34
N VAL A 218 12.70 21.24 -5.45
CA VAL A 218 13.43 21.24 -6.73
C VAL A 218 14.15 19.91 -6.97
N GLU A 219 14.62 19.24 -5.92
CA GLU A 219 15.35 17.98 -6.03
C GLU A 219 14.45 16.78 -6.34
N ASP A 220 13.18 16.83 -5.92
CA ASP A 220 12.18 15.79 -6.21
C ASP A 220 11.27 16.21 -7.36
N GLU A 221 11.33 15.43 -8.46
CA GLU A 221 10.57 15.69 -9.69
C GLU A 221 9.06 15.78 -9.45
N ARG A 222 8.52 15.08 -8.45
CA ARG A 222 7.08 15.10 -8.13
C ARG A 222 6.66 16.46 -7.58
N PHE A 223 7.44 17.02 -6.65
CA PHE A 223 7.18 18.35 -6.10
C PHE A 223 7.47 19.45 -7.13
N THR A 224 8.52 19.27 -7.95
CA THR A 224 8.77 20.19 -9.06
C THR A 224 7.56 20.23 -10.00
N ALA A 225 7.06 19.08 -10.45
CA ALA A 225 5.91 19.00 -11.35
C ALA A 225 4.64 19.67 -10.77
N TYR A 226 4.42 19.56 -9.46
CA TYR A 226 3.33 20.23 -8.77
C TYR A 226 3.39 21.75 -8.94
N TYR A 227 4.53 22.38 -8.60
CA TYR A 227 4.69 23.83 -8.68
C TYR A 227 4.73 24.33 -10.13
N GLU A 228 5.36 23.59 -11.04
CA GLU A 228 5.43 23.95 -12.46
C GLU A 228 4.05 23.98 -13.14
N ARG A 229 3.10 23.17 -12.67
CA ARG A 229 1.69 23.22 -13.13
C ARG A 229 0.99 24.53 -12.74
N VAL A 230 1.39 25.16 -11.64
CA VAL A 230 0.82 26.44 -11.18
C VAL A 230 1.41 27.62 -11.96
N ALA A 231 2.74 27.65 -12.11
CA ALA A 231 3.44 28.57 -13.01
C ALA A 231 4.82 28.01 -13.39
N PRO A 232 5.23 28.13 -14.67
CA PRO A 232 6.57 27.71 -15.09
C PRO A 232 7.68 28.45 -14.32
N GLY A 233 8.60 27.71 -13.72
CA GLY A 233 9.71 28.21 -12.89
C GLY A 233 9.36 28.43 -11.42
N LEU A 234 8.14 28.11 -10.98
CA LEU A 234 7.68 28.38 -9.62
C LEU A 234 8.43 27.55 -8.57
N ALA A 235 8.77 26.30 -8.88
CA ALA A 235 9.49 25.44 -7.93
C ALA A 235 10.82 26.08 -7.50
N GLN A 236 11.59 26.53 -8.50
CA GLN A 236 12.86 27.22 -8.27
C GLN A 236 12.67 28.57 -7.58
N TYR A 237 11.63 29.32 -7.96
CA TYR A 237 11.33 30.62 -7.35
C TYR A 237 11.05 30.51 -5.85
N VAL A 238 10.17 29.57 -5.46
CA VAL A 238 9.86 29.31 -4.06
C VAL A 238 11.11 28.83 -3.33
N SER A 239 11.87 27.89 -3.89
CA SER A 239 13.11 27.40 -3.30
C SER A 239 14.10 28.54 -2.98
N THR A 240 14.33 29.44 -3.93
CA THR A 240 15.23 30.59 -3.74
C THR A 240 14.70 31.56 -2.68
N ALA A 241 13.40 31.87 -2.70
CA ALA A 241 12.79 32.77 -1.72
C ALA A 241 12.88 32.22 -0.29
N VAL A 242 12.67 30.92 -0.14
CA VAL A 242 12.78 30.23 1.15
C VAL A 242 14.21 30.21 1.66
N GLN A 243 15.20 29.97 0.78
CA GLN A 243 16.62 30.04 1.15
C GLN A 243 17.04 31.45 1.55
N ALA A 244 16.59 32.47 0.82
CA ALA A 244 16.85 33.88 1.13
C ALA A 244 16.23 34.28 2.47
N ASN A 245 14.98 33.87 2.75
CA ASN A 245 14.34 34.11 4.03
C ASN A 245 15.08 33.42 5.18
N ALA A 246 15.55 32.19 5.00
CA ALA A 246 16.37 31.52 6.02
C ALA A 246 17.66 32.29 6.32
N ALA A 247 18.34 32.80 5.30
CA ALA A 247 19.53 33.63 5.47
C ALA A 247 19.23 34.98 6.17
N ARG A 248 18.02 35.53 6.01
CA ARG A 248 17.56 36.74 6.73
C ARG A 248 17.44 36.52 8.25
N HIS A 249 17.20 35.29 8.67
CA HIS A 249 16.97 34.92 10.07
C HIS A 249 18.20 34.28 10.76
N ALA A 250 19.31 34.09 10.04
CA ALA A 250 20.58 33.56 10.55
C ALA A 250 21.45 34.65 11.17
#